data_AF-A0A4R4P0W5-F1
#
_entry.id   AF-A0A4R4P0W5-F1
#
_cell.length_a   1.000
_cell.length_b   1.000
_cell.length_c   1.000
_cell.angle_alpha   90.00
_cell.angle_beta   90.00
_cell.angle_gamma   90.00
#
_symmetry.space_group_name_H-M   'P 1'
#
loop_
_entity.id
_entity.type
_entity.pdbx_description
1 polymer ?
#
loop_
_entity_poly.entity_id
_entity_poly.type
_entity_poly.pdbx_seq_one_letter_code
_entity_poly.pdbx_strand_id
1 'polypeptide(L)'
;MGKRWWVVVAGVLVVGVWSARGKDEPQSAPETVVSTKSTPKPTKSAQPPPAERSVGNWYDDYDPAHFAVQVRKSAKKAAVNPQLLMAILYNEDYKPHNPELERSWQRIKPDASFGIANMHRAAFDETKRNRFAKRQWEELPDHPDLAIEAAAWHLHDLANRIPANRSSKLTKDELLALGYNAGAGNMRAFARGAHPGPQAQSYLNNLHENWQKSGKAVT
;
A
#
# COMPACT_ATOMS: atom_id res chain seq x y z
N MET A 1 32.98 -6.18 -6.62
CA MET A 1 32.53 -4.81 -6.96
C MET A 1 31.39 -4.41 -6.04
N GLY A 2 31.61 -3.44 -5.14
CA GLY A 2 30.63 -3.04 -4.13
C GLY A 2 29.45 -2.27 -4.72
N LYS A 3 28.23 -2.68 -4.37
CA LYS A 3 26.98 -2.01 -4.76
C LYS A 3 26.80 -0.78 -3.87
N ARG A 4 27.00 0.41 -4.44
CA ARG A 4 26.75 1.71 -3.79
C ARG A 4 25.24 1.93 -3.71
N TRP A 5 24.68 1.93 -2.50
CA TRP A 5 23.30 2.35 -2.23
C TRP A 5 23.16 3.85 -2.42
N TRP A 6 22.29 4.26 -3.34
CA TRP A 6 21.80 5.63 -3.42
C TRP A 6 20.50 5.71 -2.61
N VAL A 7 20.57 6.40 -1.47
CA VAL A 7 19.37 6.78 -0.71
C VAL A 7 18.81 8.05 -1.36
N VAL A 8 17.72 7.92 -2.11
CA VAL A 8 16.96 9.08 -2.61
C VAL A 8 15.87 9.39 -1.59
N VAL A 9 15.97 10.55 -0.97
CA VAL A 9 14.98 11.12 -0.06
C VAL A 9 13.84 11.69 -0.88
N ALA A 10 12.68 11.03 -0.89
CA ALA A 10 11.46 11.61 -1.42
C ALA A 10 10.78 12.44 -0.32
N GLY A 11 10.97 13.75 -0.36
CA GLY A 11 10.21 14.70 0.44
C GLY A 11 9.24 15.46 -0.45
N VAL A 12 7.94 15.38 -0.15
CA VAL A 12 6.97 16.45 -0.42
C VAL A 12 5.91 16.43 0.69
N LEU A 13 6.04 17.36 1.63
CA LEU A 13 5.01 17.77 2.59
C LEU A 13 4.33 19.04 2.05
N VAL A 14 3.02 18.99 1.80
CA VAL A 14 2.13 20.15 2.00
C VAL A 14 0.72 19.63 2.35
N VAL A 15 0.28 19.83 3.58
CA VAL A 15 -1.15 19.97 3.91
C VAL A 15 -1.30 21.11 4.92
N GLY A 16 -2.10 22.10 4.56
CA GLY A 16 -2.46 23.24 5.39
C GLY A 16 -3.34 22.83 6.57
N VAL A 17 -3.07 23.42 7.73
CA VAL A 17 -3.82 23.23 8.98
C VAL A 17 -4.95 24.26 9.02
N TRP A 18 -6.18 23.80 9.24
CA TRP A 18 -7.26 24.60 9.80
C TRP A 18 -7.76 23.92 11.07
N SER A 19 -7.75 24.70 12.17
CA SER A 19 -8.07 24.29 13.54
C SER A 19 -9.49 24.72 13.93
N ALA A 20 -10.22 23.85 14.63
CA ALA A 20 -11.22 24.15 15.66
C ALA A 20 -11.54 22.82 16.36
N ARG A 21 -11.05 22.49 17.56
CA ARG A 21 -11.34 22.99 18.93
C ARG A 21 -12.81 22.82 19.32
N GLY A 22 -13.06 21.79 20.13
CA GLY A 22 -14.28 21.58 20.90
C GLY A 22 -14.05 20.44 21.89
N LYS A 23 -13.67 20.80 23.12
CA LYS A 23 -13.74 19.93 24.31
C LYS A 23 -15.22 19.80 24.68
N ASP A 24 -15.60 18.68 25.30
CA ASP A 24 -16.30 18.66 26.58
C ASP A 24 -16.62 17.21 26.99
N GLU A 25 -15.99 16.80 28.08
CA GLU A 25 -16.37 15.67 28.93
C GLU A 25 -17.29 16.24 30.02
N PRO A 26 -18.26 15.46 30.53
CA PRO A 26 -18.18 15.22 31.97
C PRO A 26 -18.62 13.81 32.43
N GLN A 27 -17.77 13.26 33.31
CA GLN A 27 -18.06 12.84 34.68
C GLN A 27 -18.87 11.55 34.96
N SER A 28 -18.17 10.66 35.65
CA SER A 28 -18.58 9.38 36.23
C SER A 28 -19.54 9.43 37.42
N ALA A 29 -20.23 8.29 37.60
CA ALA A 29 -20.61 7.55 38.83
C ALA A 29 -22.13 7.38 39.06
N PRO A 30 -22.60 6.32 39.77
CA PRO A 30 -21.92 5.14 40.32
C PRO A 30 -22.49 3.78 39.87
N GLU A 31 -21.80 2.72 40.31
CA GLU A 31 -22.08 1.30 40.12
C GLU A 31 -23.43 0.84 40.71
N THR A 32 -24.07 -0.12 40.04
CA THR A 32 -25.04 -1.01 40.68
C THR A 32 -24.84 -2.43 40.15
N VAL A 33 -24.51 -3.33 41.07
CA VAL A 33 -24.21 -4.74 40.82
C VAL A 33 -25.52 -5.48 40.61
N VAL A 34 -25.74 -6.05 39.42
CA VAL A 34 -26.80 -7.04 39.20
C VAL A 34 -26.18 -8.30 38.59
N SER A 35 -26.14 -9.33 39.40
CA SER A 35 -25.72 -10.67 39.04
C SER A 35 -26.87 -11.41 38.35
N THR A 36 -26.71 -11.78 37.06
CA THR A 36 -27.58 -12.78 36.43
C THR A 36 -26.83 -13.63 35.39
N LYS A 37 -26.68 -14.91 35.75
CA LYS A 37 -26.72 -16.15 34.96
C LYS A 37 -25.97 -16.21 33.62
N SER A 38 -24.90 -17.01 33.65
CA SER A 38 -24.10 -17.49 32.53
C SER A 38 -24.94 -18.17 31.43
N THR A 39 -24.83 -17.65 30.21
CA THR A 39 -25.33 -18.26 28.97
C THR A 39 -24.16 -18.93 28.24
N PRO A 40 -24.32 -20.12 27.63
CA PRO A 40 -23.22 -20.84 26.99
C PRO A 40 -22.67 -20.11 25.76
N LYS A 41 -21.33 -20.10 25.67
CA LYS A 41 -20.48 -19.44 24.68
C LYS A 41 -20.61 -20.12 23.30
N PRO A 42 -20.70 -19.38 22.18
CA PRO A 42 -20.67 -19.98 20.86
C PRO A 42 -19.26 -20.53 20.57
N THR A 43 -19.21 -21.78 20.11
CA THR A 43 -18.01 -22.50 19.70
C THR A 43 -17.31 -21.74 18.57
N LYS A 44 -16.08 -21.26 18.84
CA LYS A 44 -15.17 -20.76 17.81
C LYS A 44 -14.92 -21.88 16.80
N SER A 45 -15.42 -21.74 15.57
CA SER A 45 -14.93 -22.55 14.45
C SER A 45 -13.42 -22.29 14.33
N ALA A 46 -12.63 -23.34 14.48
CA ALA A 46 -11.19 -23.28 14.27
C ALA A 46 -10.93 -22.92 12.80
N GLN A 47 -10.24 -21.80 12.59
CA GLN A 47 -9.71 -21.42 11.30
C GLN A 47 -8.68 -22.49 10.89
N PRO A 48 -8.70 -23.01 9.65
CA PRO A 48 -7.70 -23.98 9.21
C PRO A 48 -6.30 -23.35 9.35
N PRO A 49 -5.30 -24.12 9.82
CA PRO A 49 -3.94 -23.61 9.99
C PRO A 49 -3.40 -23.10 8.64
N PRO A 50 -2.58 -22.04 8.63
CA PRO A 50 -1.85 -21.64 7.43
C PRO A 50 -1.08 -22.85 6.90
N ALA A 51 -1.20 -23.13 5.61
CA ALA A 51 -0.42 -24.18 4.97
C ALA A 51 1.07 -23.94 5.23
N GLU A 52 1.70 -24.86 5.96
CA GLU A 52 3.14 -24.88 6.18
C GLU A 52 3.85 -25.00 4.82
N ARG A 53 4.37 -23.89 4.32
CA ARG A 53 5.53 -23.91 3.44
C ARG A 53 6.73 -23.55 4.30
N SER A 54 7.51 -24.54 4.71
CA SER A 54 8.89 -24.31 5.13
C SER A 54 9.77 -24.50 3.91
N VAL A 55 10.51 -23.47 3.47
CA VAL A 55 11.97 -23.33 3.67
C VAL A 55 12.37 -21.86 3.40
N GLY A 56 12.84 -21.12 4.41
CA GLY A 56 13.33 -19.74 4.29
C GLY A 56 12.29 -18.64 4.55
N ASN A 57 12.75 -17.46 4.99
CA ASN A 57 11.85 -16.31 5.09
C ASN A 57 11.53 -15.78 3.70
N TRP A 58 10.31 -15.25 3.49
CA TRP A 58 9.88 -14.73 2.17
C TRP A 58 10.80 -13.63 1.62
N TYR A 59 11.57 -12.96 2.49
CA TYR A 59 12.47 -11.85 2.16
C TYR A 59 13.90 -12.29 1.81
N ASP A 60 14.28 -13.56 1.98
CA ASP A 60 15.66 -14.02 1.75
C ASP A 60 16.00 -14.13 0.24
N ASP A 61 15.00 -14.48 -0.57
CA ASP A 61 15.07 -14.52 -2.05
C ASP A 61 13.85 -13.78 -2.61
N TYR A 62 13.73 -12.50 -2.23
CA TYR A 62 12.60 -11.67 -2.61
C TYR A 62 12.59 -11.42 -4.12
N ASP A 63 11.51 -11.85 -4.76
CA ASP A 63 11.12 -11.50 -6.13
C ASP A 63 9.61 -11.22 -6.13
N PRO A 64 9.14 -10.05 -6.61
CA PRO A 64 7.71 -9.78 -6.80
C PRO A 64 6.94 -10.90 -7.52
N ALA A 65 7.58 -11.62 -8.46
CA ALA A 65 6.96 -12.75 -9.18
C ALA A 65 6.46 -13.86 -8.25
N HIS A 66 7.11 -14.08 -7.09
CA HIS A 66 6.69 -15.08 -6.10
C HIS A 66 5.28 -14.80 -5.53
N PHE A 67 4.78 -13.58 -5.67
CA PHE A 67 3.48 -13.13 -5.19
C PHE A 67 2.40 -13.03 -6.28
N ALA A 68 2.63 -13.57 -7.48
CA ALA A 68 1.69 -13.48 -8.60
C ALA A 68 0.25 -13.93 -8.26
N VAL A 69 0.09 -14.97 -7.43
CA VAL A 69 -1.23 -15.46 -7.00
C VAL A 69 -1.97 -14.40 -6.16
N GLN A 70 -1.26 -13.78 -5.21
CA GLN A 70 -1.76 -12.72 -4.34
C GLN A 70 -2.08 -11.48 -5.16
N VAL A 71 -1.22 -11.10 -6.11
CA VAL A 71 -1.45 -10.00 -7.04
C VAL A 71 -2.73 -10.20 -7.84
N ARG A 72 -2.92 -11.36 -8.49
CA ARG A 72 -4.16 -11.64 -9.24
C ARG A 72 -5.40 -11.58 -8.34
N LYS A 73 -5.33 -12.18 -7.15
CA LYS A 73 -6.44 -12.20 -6.18
C LYS A 73 -6.83 -10.79 -5.76
N SER A 74 -5.86 -9.98 -5.33
CA SER A 74 -6.09 -8.61 -4.86
C SER A 74 -6.52 -7.68 -5.99
N ALA A 75 -5.88 -7.78 -7.16
CA ALA A 75 -6.25 -6.98 -8.33
C ALA A 75 -7.69 -7.26 -8.77
N LYS A 76 -8.10 -8.53 -8.81
CA LYS A 76 -9.49 -8.92 -9.09
C LYS A 76 -10.45 -8.34 -8.04
N LYS A 77 -10.12 -8.45 -6.75
CA LYS A 77 -10.96 -7.95 -5.65
C LYS A 77 -11.16 -6.43 -5.73
N ALA A 78 -10.10 -5.69 -6.09
CA ALA A 78 -10.13 -4.24 -6.23
C ALA A 78 -10.49 -3.76 -7.65
N ALA A 79 -10.81 -4.65 -8.59
CA ALA A 79 -11.11 -4.31 -9.99
C ALA A 79 -10.02 -3.45 -10.67
N VAL A 80 -8.75 -3.77 -10.46
CA VAL A 80 -7.59 -3.12 -11.10
C VAL A 80 -6.82 -4.08 -12.00
N ASN A 81 -5.99 -3.54 -12.90
CA ASN A 81 -5.16 -4.34 -13.79
C ASN A 81 -4.07 -5.09 -12.98
N PRO A 82 -4.03 -6.44 -12.97
CA PRO A 82 -3.01 -7.19 -12.23
C PRO A 82 -1.60 -6.95 -12.76
N GLN A 83 -1.44 -6.65 -14.06
CA GLN A 83 -0.14 -6.34 -14.64
C GLN A 83 0.41 -5.00 -14.12
N LEU A 84 -0.45 -3.99 -13.98
CA LEU A 84 -0.08 -2.71 -13.36
C LEU A 84 0.34 -2.92 -11.90
N LEU A 85 -0.44 -3.68 -11.13
CA LEU A 85 -0.11 -3.95 -9.72
C LEU A 85 1.24 -4.65 -9.59
N MET A 86 1.52 -5.67 -10.42
CA MET A 86 2.82 -6.34 -10.45
C MET A 86 3.96 -5.40 -10.88
N ALA A 87 3.73 -4.54 -11.87
CA ALA A 87 4.73 -3.56 -12.32
C ALA A 87 5.08 -2.53 -11.22
N ILE A 88 4.11 -2.14 -10.40
CA ILE A 88 4.36 -1.31 -9.22
C ILE A 88 5.23 -2.06 -8.21
N LEU A 89 4.95 -3.34 -7.90
CA LEU A 89 5.81 -4.10 -6.97
C LEU A 89 7.26 -4.19 -7.47
N TYR A 90 7.49 -4.39 -8.77
CA TYR A 90 8.83 -4.34 -9.34
C TYR A 90 9.47 -2.94 -9.29
N ASN A 91 8.68 -1.87 -9.43
CA ASN A 91 9.20 -0.50 -9.26
C ASN A 91 9.62 -0.22 -7.82
N GLU A 92 8.95 -0.82 -6.83
CA GLU A 92 9.24 -0.63 -5.41
C GLU A 92 10.38 -1.52 -4.89
N ASP A 93 10.81 -2.53 -5.67
CA ASP A 93 11.88 -3.50 -5.37
C ASP A 93 13.32 -2.91 -5.49
N TYR A 94 13.51 -1.61 -5.29
CA TYR A 94 14.83 -0.99 -5.35
C TYR A 94 15.60 -1.09 -4.02
N LYS A 95 14.96 -1.59 -2.95
CA LYS A 95 15.50 -1.73 -1.61
C LYS A 95 15.13 -3.11 -1.02
N PRO A 96 15.89 -3.63 -0.04
CA PRO A 96 15.48 -4.82 0.69
C PRO A 96 14.19 -4.58 1.48
N HIS A 97 13.32 -5.60 1.51
CA HIS A 97 12.05 -5.58 2.25
C HIS A 97 12.06 -6.46 3.51
N ASN A 98 13.24 -6.70 4.11
CA ASN A 98 13.32 -7.42 5.37
C ASN A 98 12.55 -6.65 6.49
N PRO A 99 11.62 -7.31 7.22
CA PRO A 99 10.76 -6.64 8.20
C PRO A 99 11.50 -5.93 9.33
N GLU A 100 12.62 -6.47 9.82
CA GLU A 100 13.39 -5.86 10.90
C GLU A 100 14.16 -4.64 10.39
N LEU A 101 14.72 -4.74 9.18
CA LEU A 101 15.40 -3.62 8.53
C LEU A 101 14.44 -2.47 8.29
N GLU A 102 13.25 -2.73 7.75
CA GLU A 102 12.24 -1.68 7.53
C GLU A 102 11.86 -0.97 8.83
N ARG A 103 11.59 -1.71 9.91
CA ARG A 103 11.27 -1.10 11.23
C ARG A 103 12.44 -0.34 11.82
N SER A 104 13.67 -0.82 11.65
CA SER A 104 14.87 -0.11 12.11
C SER A 104 15.02 1.23 11.38
N TRP A 105 14.76 1.24 10.07
CA TRP A 105 14.78 2.45 9.26
C TRP A 105 13.66 3.41 9.65
N GLN A 106 12.46 2.92 9.93
CA GLN A 106 11.33 3.75 10.35
C GLN A 106 11.58 4.48 11.68
N ARG A 107 12.32 3.88 12.62
CA ARG A 107 12.73 4.57 13.87
C ARG A 107 13.60 5.81 13.59
N ILE A 108 14.30 5.83 12.46
CA ILE A 108 15.14 6.95 12.01
C ILE A 108 14.34 7.90 11.11
N LYS A 109 13.44 7.36 10.29
CA LYS A 109 12.56 8.09 9.36
C LYS A 109 11.10 7.69 9.58
N PRO A 110 10.37 8.35 10.50
CA PRO A 110 9.02 7.96 10.90
C PRO A 110 7.99 7.93 9.78
N ASP A 111 8.27 8.63 8.68
CA ASP A 111 7.47 8.76 7.47
C ASP A 111 7.82 7.74 6.36
N ALA A 112 8.85 6.91 6.60
CA ALA A 112 9.26 5.87 5.66
C ALA A 112 8.13 4.88 5.38
N SER A 113 7.99 4.47 4.12
CA SER A 113 6.99 3.51 3.68
C SER A 113 7.34 2.06 4.01
N PHE A 114 6.32 1.21 4.13
CA PHE A 114 6.45 -0.20 4.52
C PHE A 114 5.96 -1.21 3.49
N GLY A 115 6.50 -2.42 3.63
CA GLY A 115 6.13 -3.61 2.89
C GLY A 115 6.61 -3.60 1.45
N ILE A 116 6.36 -4.72 0.78
CA ILE A 116 6.78 -4.97 -0.61
C ILE A 116 6.17 -4.03 -1.65
N ALA A 117 5.12 -3.29 -1.26
CA ALA A 117 4.50 -2.26 -2.09
C ALA A 117 4.94 -0.84 -1.68
N ASN A 118 5.86 -0.72 -0.73
CA ASN A 118 6.43 0.55 -0.26
C ASN A 118 5.34 1.61 0.02
N MET A 119 4.31 1.21 0.77
CA MET A 119 3.12 2.03 0.98
C MET A 119 3.31 3.03 2.12
N HIS A 120 2.97 4.31 1.89
CA HIS A 120 2.95 5.34 2.94
C HIS A 120 1.77 5.17 3.90
N ARG A 121 1.97 5.51 5.19
CA ARG A 121 0.94 5.43 6.23
C ARG A 121 -0.36 6.15 5.87
N ALA A 122 -0.26 7.40 5.39
CA ALA A 122 -1.44 8.18 5.02
C ALA A 122 -2.26 7.52 3.90
N ALA A 123 -1.60 6.94 2.90
CA ALA A 123 -2.26 6.21 1.83
C ALA A 123 -2.91 4.92 2.36
N PHE A 124 -2.24 4.20 3.27
CA PHE A 124 -2.79 3.01 3.90
C PHE A 124 -4.04 3.34 4.73
N ASP A 125 -3.98 4.36 5.58
CA ASP A 125 -5.10 4.75 6.45
C ASP A 125 -6.30 5.26 5.66
N GLU A 126 -6.06 5.97 4.55
CA GLU A 126 -7.12 6.35 3.62
C GLU A 126 -7.77 5.12 2.97
N THR A 127 -6.95 4.19 2.48
CA THR A 127 -7.40 2.96 1.80
C THR A 127 -8.09 1.98 2.75
N LYS A 128 -7.67 1.93 4.02
CA LYS A 128 -8.16 1.02 5.06
C LYS A 128 -9.65 1.16 5.35
N ARG A 129 -10.21 2.36 5.20
CA ARG A 129 -11.59 2.67 5.59
C ARG A 129 -12.55 1.65 4.97
N ASN A 130 -13.23 0.89 5.84
CA ASN A 130 -14.22 -0.15 5.51
C ASN A 130 -13.69 -1.42 4.79
N ARG A 131 -12.36 -1.67 4.72
CA ARG A 131 -11.80 -2.83 3.99
C ARG A 131 -11.00 -3.80 4.86
N PHE A 132 -10.10 -3.26 5.67
CA PHE A 132 -9.23 -4.03 6.56
C PHE A 132 -9.09 -3.35 7.93
N ALA A 133 -10.24 -2.96 8.50
CA ALA A 133 -10.36 -2.06 9.66
C ALA A 133 -9.54 -2.47 10.90
N LYS A 134 -9.25 -3.76 11.08
CA LYS A 134 -8.44 -4.26 12.22
C LYS A 134 -6.93 -4.24 11.97
N ARG A 135 -6.50 -4.06 10.72
CA ARG A 135 -5.10 -4.10 10.32
C ARG A 135 -4.42 -2.74 10.51
N GLN A 136 -3.15 -2.74 10.87
CA GLN A 136 -2.32 -1.56 11.05
C GLN A 136 -1.29 -1.46 9.94
N TRP A 137 -0.83 -0.25 9.67
CA TRP A 137 0.17 0.01 8.64
C TRP A 137 1.52 -0.64 8.99
N GLU A 138 1.84 -0.76 10.28
CA GLU A 138 3.04 -1.40 10.81
C GLU A 138 3.09 -2.91 10.57
N GLU A 139 1.98 -3.53 10.16
CA GLU A 139 1.92 -4.96 9.81
C GLU A 139 2.38 -5.23 8.37
N LEU A 140 2.46 -4.21 7.52
CA LEU A 140 2.82 -4.37 6.11
C LEU A 140 4.15 -5.12 5.88
N PRO A 141 5.21 -4.93 6.69
CA PRO A 141 6.44 -5.67 6.49
C PRO A 141 6.26 -7.18 6.72
N ASP A 142 5.45 -7.65 7.68
CA ASP A 142 5.30 -9.10 7.93
C ASP A 142 4.23 -9.75 7.06
N HIS A 143 3.37 -8.94 6.46
CA HIS A 143 2.18 -9.38 5.74
C HIS A 143 2.21 -8.89 4.28
N PRO A 144 3.00 -9.54 3.40
CA PRO A 144 3.07 -9.16 1.99
C PRO A 144 1.70 -9.28 1.29
N ASP A 145 0.84 -10.19 1.74
CA ASP A 145 -0.55 -10.29 1.26
C ASP A 145 -1.37 -9.03 1.58
N LEU A 146 -1.23 -8.47 2.79
CA LEU A 146 -1.83 -7.21 3.18
C LEU A 146 -1.25 -6.04 2.37
N ALA A 147 0.06 -5.99 2.16
CA ALA A 147 0.71 -4.95 1.37
C ALA A 147 0.18 -4.92 -0.07
N ILE A 148 0.04 -6.08 -0.70
CA ILE A 148 -0.51 -6.21 -2.06
C ILE A 148 -2.00 -5.84 -2.09
N GLU A 149 -2.78 -6.30 -1.11
CA GLU A 149 -4.21 -5.94 -1.02
C GLU A 149 -4.41 -4.43 -0.83
N ALA A 150 -3.62 -3.81 0.06
CA ALA A 150 -3.69 -2.38 0.31
C ALA A 150 -3.27 -1.57 -0.94
N ALA A 151 -2.21 -1.98 -1.64
CA ALA A 151 -1.80 -1.35 -2.90
C ALA A 151 -2.89 -1.46 -3.99
N ALA A 152 -3.51 -2.64 -4.13
CA ALA A 152 -4.59 -2.85 -5.08
C ALA A 152 -5.79 -1.92 -4.82
N TRP A 153 -6.23 -1.80 -3.57
CA TRP A 153 -7.31 -0.90 -3.20
C TRP A 153 -6.93 0.57 -3.30
N HIS A 154 -5.67 0.92 -3.07
CA HIS A 154 -5.21 2.28 -3.29
C HIS A 154 -5.30 2.67 -4.77
N LEU A 155 -4.90 1.79 -5.68
CA LEU A 155 -5.05 1.99 -7.12
C LEU A 155 -6.52 2.12 -7.54
N HIS A 156 -7.41 1.32 -6.95
CA HIS A 156 -8.85 1.46 -7.16
C HIS A 156 -9.34 2.86 -6.77
N ASP A 157 -8.92 3.36 -5.61
CA ASP A 157 -9.34 4.68 -5.12
C ASP A 157 -8.74 5.82 -5.94
N LEU A 158 -7.52 5.65 -6.44
CA LEU A 158 -6.92 6.57 -7.42
C LEU A 158 -7.70 6.57 -8.73
N ALA A 159 -8.13 5.40 -9.23
CA ALA A 159 -8.90 5.32 -10.48
C ALA A 159 -10.19 6.15 -10.42
N ASN A 160 -10.84 6.17 -9.26
CA ASN A 160 -12.05 6.97 -9.02
C ASN A 160 -11.78 8.49 -8.92
N ARG A 161 -10.52 8.91 -8.85
CA ARG A 161 -10.10 10.33 -8.79
C ARG A 161 -9.57 10.84 -10.13
N ILE A 162 -9.48 9.99 -11.15
CA ILE A 162 -9.08 10.42 -12.50
C ILE A 162 -10.24 11.23 -13.10
N PRO A 163 -10.00 12.47 -13.59
CA PRO A 163 -11.05 13.28 -14.20
C PRO A 163 -11.57 12.62 -15.48
N ALA A 164 -12.87 12.71 -15.73
CA ALA A 164 -13.50 12.16 -16.93
C ALA A 164 -12.94 12.80 -18.22
N ASN A 165 -12.80 14.13 -18.20
CA ASN A 165 -12.19 14.89 -19.30
C ASN A 165 -10.69 15.02 -19.05
N ARG A 166 -9.91 14.38 -19.90
CA ARG A 166 -8.43 14.38 -19.85
C ARG A 166 -7.87 15.02 -21.12
N SER A 167 -6.78 15.74 -20.96
CA SER A 167 -5.97 16.29 -22.06
C SER A 167 -4.60 15.62 -22.18
N SER A 168 -4.26 14.75 -21.22
CA SER A 168 -3.01 14.00 -21.21
C SER A 168 -2.96 12.92 -22.29
N LYS A 169 -1.75 12.65 -22.79
CA LYS A 169 -1.45 11.49 -23.63
C LYS A 169 -1.18 10.23 -22.80
N LEU A 170 -1.03 10.36 -21.48
CA LEU A 170 -0.79 9.23 -20.58
C LEU A 170 -2.03 8.32 -20.52
N THR A 171 -1.77 7.03 -20.57
CA THR A 171 -2.76 5.97 -20.36
C THR A 171 -3.32 6.01 -18.94
N LYS A 172 -4.43 5.30 -18.72
CA LYS A 172 -5.00 5.16 -17.38
C LYS A 172 -3.99 4.52 -16.41
N ASP A 173 -3.29 3.48 -16.85
CA ASP A 173 -2.35 2.74 -16.00
C ASP A 173 -1.12 3.57 -15.64
N GLU A 174 -0.61 4.39 -16.57
CA GLU A 174 0.47 5.34 -16.27
C GLU A 174 0.02 6.43 -15.29
N LEU A 175 -1.19 6.96 -15.44
CA LEU A 175 -1.74 7.91 -14.47
C LEU A 175 -1.88 7.28 -13.09
N LEU A 176 -2.35 6.03 -13.01
CA LEU A 176 -2.44 5.30 -11.75
C LEU A 176 -1.07 5.07 -11.11
N ALA A 177 -0.06 4.67 -11.90
CA ALA A 177 1.31 4.52 -11.42
C ALA A 177 1.89 5.84 -10.89
N LEU A 178 1.66 6.95 -11.60
CA LEU A 178 2.03 8.29 -11.13
C LEU A 178 1.25 8.71 -9.88
N GLY A 179 -0.02 8.32 -9.77
CA GLY A 179 -0.82 8.56 -8.58
C GLY A 179 -0.34 7.78 -7.37
N TYR A 180 0.17 6.56 -7.59
CA TYR A 180 0.80 5.74 -6.57
C TYR A 180 2.10 6.37 -6.08
N ASN A 181 2.97 6.79 -7.01
CA ASN A 181 4.28 7.36 -6.71
C ASN A 181 4.24 8.79 -6.16
N ALA A 182 3.40 9.66 -6.76
CA ALA A 182 3.40 11.09 -6.52
C ALA A 182 2.10 11.61 -5.89
N GLY A 183 1.14 10.72 -5.59
CA GLY A 183 -0.14 11.05 -4.97
C GLY A 183 -1.22 11.52 -5.94
N ALA A 184 -2.47 11.46 -5.47
CA ALA A 184 -3.67 11.77 -6.26
C ALA A 184 -3.71 13.21 -6.80
N GLY A 185 -3.12 14.17 -6.09
CA GLY A 185 -3.04 15.57 -6.53
C GLY A 185 -2.25 15.71 -7.84
N ASN A 186 -1.03 15.17 -7.84
CA ASN A 186 -0.14 15.17 -9.01
C ASN A 186 -0.73 14.36 -10.17
N MET A 187 -1.29 13.17 -9.89
CA MET A 187 -2.02 12.40 -10.90
C MET A 187 -3.09 13.23 -11.63
N ARG A 188 -3.89 14.02 -10.90
CA ARG A 188 -4.91 14.88 -11.50
C ARG A 188 -4.33 16.04 -12.30
N ALA A 189 -3.16 16.54 -11.94
CA ALA A 189 -2.43 17.53 -12.74
C ALA A 189 -1.91 16.90 -14.03
N PHE A 190 -1.29 15.71 -13.95
CA PHE A 190 -0.83 14.96 -15.12
C PHE A 190 -1.97 14.57 -16.06
N ALA A 191 -3.13 14.18 -15.52
CA ALA A 191 -4.34 13.90 -16.30
C ALA A 191 -4.85 15.13 -17.09
N ARG A 192 -4.54 16.34 -16.60
CA ARG A 192 -4.84 17.63 -17.24
C ARG A 192 -3.68 18.15 -18.12
N GLY A 193 -2.67 17.33 -18.39
CA GLY A 193 -1.59 17.63 -19.33
C GLY A 193 -0.36 18.28 -18.71
N ALA A 194 -0.26 18.34 -17.37
CA ALA A 194 1.03 18.68 -16.75
C ALA A 194 2.08 17.63 -17.11
N HIS A 195 3.32 18.07 -17.35
CA HIS A 195 4.42 17.17 -17.66
C HIS A 195 5.01 16.58 -16.38
N PRO A 196 5.29 15.25 -16.33
CA PRO A 196 6.04 14.65 -15.24
C PRO A 196 7.42 15.29 -15.09
N GLY A 197 7.80 15.64 -13.86
CA GLY A 197 9.19 16.01 -13.56
C GLY A 197 10.13 14.80 -13.63
N PRO A 198 11.46 15.00 -13.49
CA PRO A 198 12.46 13.93 -13.69
C PRO A 198 12.21 12.67 -12.85
N GLN A 199 11.81 12.82 -11.59
CA GLN A 199 11.53 11.67 -10.71
C GLN A 199 10.30 10.88 -11.16
N ALA A 200 9.21 11.57 -11.48
CA ALA A 200 7.98 10.96 -11.97
C ALA A 200 8.19 10.30 -13.34
N GLN A 201 9.00 10.91 -14.20
CA GLN A 201 9.39 10.33 -15.49
C GLN A 201 10.24 9.07 -15.31
N SER A 202 11.21 9.08 -14.39
CA SER A 202 12.00 7.90 -14.05
C SER A 202 11.12 6.74 -13.56
N TYR A 203 10.13 7.04 -12.73
CA TYR A 203 9.16 6.03 -12.28
C TYR A 203 8.36 5.41 -13.43
N LEU A 204 7.91 6.22 -14.40
CA LEU A 204 7.24 5.73 -15.61
C LEU A 204 8.16 4.87 -16.48
N ASN A 205 9.42 5.30 -16.67
CA ASN A 205 10.37 4.53 -17.46
C ASN A 205 10.59 3.14 -16.84
N ASN A 206 10.80 3.07 -15.52
CA ASN A 206 10.91 1.79 -14.80
C ASN A 206 9.64 0.96 -14.95
N LEU A 207 8.45 1.60 -14.89
CA LEU A 207 7.18 0.90 -15.06
C LEU A 207 7.10 0.24 -16.46
N HIS A 208 7.53 0.95 -17.50
CA HIS A 208 7.56 0.44 -18.88
C HIS A 208 8.57 -0.70 -19.05
N GLU A 209 9.78 -0.55 -18.49
CA GLU A 209 10.79 -1.61 -18.48
C GLU A 209 10.28 -2.87 -17.76
N ASN A 210 9.52 -2.69 -16.68
CA ASN A 210 8.95 -3.77 -15.90
C ASN A 210 7.67 -4.35 -16.53
N TRP A 211 7.05 -3.70 -17.51
CA TRP A 211 5.71 -4.02 -17.99
C TRP A 211 5.59 -5.45 -18.52
N GLN A 212 6.50 -5.86 -19.40
CA GLN A 212 6.43 -7.17 -20.04
C GLN A 212 6.67 -8.32 -19.04
N LYS A 213 7.67 -8.19 -18.15
CA LYS A 213 7.92 -9.22 -17.12
C LYS A 213 6.78 -9.29 -16.11
N SER A 214 6.14 -8.16 -15.81
CA SER A 214 4.97 -8.10 -14.94
C SER A 214 3.79 -8.87 -15.54
N GLY A 215 3.54 -8.69 -16.84
CA GLY A 215 2.50 -9.43 -17.56
C GLY A 215 2.75 -10.93 -17.55
N LYS A 216 3.99 -11.36 -17.84
CA LYS A 216 4.39 -12.77 -17.78
C LYS A 216 4.19 -13.38 -16.39
N ALA A 217 4.50 -12.65 -15.33
CA ALA A 217 4.38 -13.15 -13.97
C ALA A 217 2.92 -13.38 -13.54
N VAL A 218 1.98 -12.58 -14.04
CA VAL A 218 0.56 -12.64 -13.64
C VAL A 218 -0.38 -13.31 -14.65
N THR A 219 0.17 -13.87 -15.73
CA THR A 219 -0.58 -14.75 -16.65
C THR A 219 -0.76 -16.12 -16.02
#